data_AF-A0A1H7V5B9-F1
#
_entry.id   AF-A0A1H7V5B9-F1
#
_cell.length_a   1.000
_cell.length_b   1.000
_cell.length_c   1.000
_cell.angle_alpha   90.00
_cell.angle_beta   90.00
_cell.angle_gamma   90.00
#
_symmetry.space_group_name_H-M   'P 1'
#
loop_
_entity.id
_entity.type
_entity.pdbx_description
1 polymer ?
#
loop_
_entity_poly.entity_id
_entity_poly.type
_entity_poly.pdbx_seq_one_letter_code
_entity_poly.pdbx_strand_id
1 'polypeptide(L)'
;MLDRSHFDEETLAAMDDIARLLHIKLSVADMNRTFKNAPELDAVQAKPSARRVMKATRAAARDLLAQAFEREPNRFREVHRRQVARLAKATESAARLSNLEYAAFPQIAGKGVFDVRVLRPLRELTERWQATAHD
;
A
#
# COMPACT_ATOMS: atom_id res chain seq x y z
N MET A 1 19.69 19.53 13.73
CA MET A 1 18.37 19.02 13.29
C MET A 1 18.64 18.03 12.16
N LEU A 2 18.08 16.82 12.21
CA LEU A 2 18.21 15.87 11.11
C LEU A 2 17.22 16.24 10.00
N ASP A 3 17.70 16.31 8.76
CA ASP A 3 16.90 16.56 7.56
C ASP A 3 17.29 15.61 6.41
N ARG A 4 16.63 15.71 5.25
CA ARG A 4 16.85 14.81 4.10
C ARG A 4 18.30 14.81 3.59
N SER A 5 19.08 15.89 3.78
CA SER A 5 20.47 15.96 3.31
C SER A 5 21.42 15.02 4.08
N HIS A 6 20.96 14.46 5.20
CA HIS A 6 21.74 13.57 6.05
C HIS A 6 21.62 12.09 5.66
N PHE A 7 20.85 11.76 4.61
CA PHE A 7 20.58 10.38 4.18
C PHE A 7 21.00 10.17 2.73
N ASP A 8 21.52 8.98 2.41
CA ASP A 8 21.78 8.57 1.04
C ASP A 8 20.47 8.42 0.24
N GLU A 9 20.57 8.47 -1.09
CA GLU A 9 19.41 8.40 -1.99
C GLU A 9 18.62 7.10 -1.81
N GLU A 10 19.29 5.99 -1.54
CA GLU A 10 18.67 4.68 -1.34
C GLU A 10 17.78 4.69 -0.09
N THR A 11 18.27 5.28 1.00
CA THR A 11 17.56 5.43 2.26
C THR A 11 16.40 6.41 2.13
N LEU A 12 16.58 7.53 1.42
CA LEU A 12 15.50 8.47 1.14
C LEU A 12 14.37 7.80 0.34
N ALA A 13 14.71 7.02 -0.70
CA ALA A 13 13.73 6.27 -1.46
C ALA A 13 12.98 5.24 -0.58
N ALA A 14 13.68 4.52 0.28
CA ALA A 14 13.06 3.60 1.22
C ALA A 14 12.13 4.31 2.24
N MET A 15 12.51 5.50 2.72
CA MET A 15 11.67 6.31 3.60
C MET A 15 10.40 6.79 2.90
N ASP A 16 10.50 7.24 1.65
CA ASP A 16 9.36 7.65 0.84
C ASP A 16 8.41 6.47 0.59
N ASP A 17 8.96 5.26 0.39
CA ASP A 17 8.19 4.02 0.23
C ASP A 17 7.49 3.59 1.52
N ILE A 18 8.17 3.68 2.67
CA ILE A 18 7.57 3.46 3.99
C ILE A 18 6.39 4.43 4.20
N ALA A 19 6.60 5.72 3.94
CA ALA A 19 5.56 6.73 4.08
C ALA A 19 4.34 6.42 3.19
N ARG A 20 4.57 6.03 1.93
CA ARG A 20 3.52 5.63 1.00
C ARG A 20 2.74 4.41 1.47
N LEU A 21 3.43 3.36 1.93
CA LEU A 21 2.82 2.15 2.46
C LEU A 21 1.96 2.43 3.71
N LEU A 22 2.45 3.28 4.60
CA LEU A 22 1.71 3.70 5.79
C LEU A 22 0.47 4.54 5.42
N HIS A 23 0.60 5.45 4.46
CA HIS A 23 -0.53 6.25 3.97
C HIS A 23 -1.63 5.37 3.35
N ILE A 24 -1.25 4.37 2.53
CA ILE A 24 -2.19 3.40 1.96
C ILE A 24 -2.92 2.63 3.08
N LYS A 25 -2.17 2.13 4.07
CA LYS A 25 -2.74 1.40 5.21
C LYS A 25 -3.76 2.25 5.97
N LEU A 26 -3.42 3.52 6.27
CA LEU A 26 -4.31 4.44 6.98
C LEU A 26 -5.55 4.77 6.15
N SER A 27 -5.39 5.04 4.86
CA SER A 27 -6.51 5.28 3.94
C SER A 27 -7.49 4.10 3.91
N VAL A 28 -6.98 2.87 3.84
CA VAL A 28 -7.83 1.67 3.91
C VAL A 28 -8.51 1.53 5.27
N ALA A 29 -7.83 1.86 6.38
CA ALA A 29 -8.41 1.78 7.71
C ALA A 29 -9.59 2.77 7.88
N ASP A 30 -9.43 4.00 7.38
CA ASP A 30 -10.48 5.01 7.38
C ASP A 30 -11.66 4.59 6.50
N MET A 31 -11.38 4.12 5.28
CA MET A 31 -12.40 3.63 4.36
C MET A 31 -13.10 2.35 4.85
N ASN A 32 -12.41 1.50 5.62
CA ASN A 32 -13.03 0.32 6.23
C ASN A 32 -14.07 0.70 7.30
N ARG A 33 -13.97 1.89 7.89
CA ARG A 33 -15.06 2.44 8.71
C ARG A 33 -16.24 2.85 7.83
N THR A 34 -15.99 3.46 6.68
CA THR A 34 -17.02 3.75 5.66
C THR A 34 -17.73 2.48 5.19
N PHE A 35 -16.98 1.42 4.86
CA PHE A 35 -17.54 0.11 4.48
C PHE A 35 -18.38 -0.54 5.57
N LYS A 36 -18.11 -0.25 6.85
CA LYS A 36 -18.94 -0.75 7.96
C LYS A 36 -20.30 -0.06 8.04
N ASN A 37 -20.37 1.20 7.62
CA ASN A 37 -21.52 2.07 7.83
C ASN A 37 -22.38 2.27 6.56
N ALA A 38 -21.91 1.82 5.40
CA ALA A 38 -22.64 1.88 4.14
C ALA A 38 -23.33 0.53 3.85
N PRO A 39 -24.68 0.44 3.92
CA PRO A 39 -25.41 -0.80 3.69
C PRO A 39 -25.29 -1.33 2.24
N GLU A 40 -24.94 -0.47 1.29
CA GLU A 40 -24.71 -0.82 -0.12
C GLU A 40 -23.37 -1.55 -0.33
N LEU A 41 -22.48 -1.52 0.66
CA LEU A 41 -21.20 -2.21 0.62
C LEU A 41 -21.28 -3.56 1.33
N ASP A 42 -20.97 -4.63 0.59
CA ASP A 42 -20.90 -5.96 1.16
C ASP A 42 -19.74 -6.06 2.16
N ALA A 43 -20.05 -5.86 3.44
CA ALA A 43 -19.09 -5.93 4.53
C ALA A 43 -18.46 -7.32 4.70
N VAL A 44 -19.11 -8.40 4.22
CA VAL A 44 -18.57 -9.75 4.22
C VAL A 44 -17.44 -9.86 3.19
N GLN A 45 -17.61 -9.24 2.02
CA GLN A 45 -16.61 -9.24 0.95
C GLN A 45 -15.52 -8.18 1.13
N ALA A 46 -15.86 -7.00 1.65
CA ALA A 46 -14.92 -5.88 1.78
C ALA A 46 -13.89 -6.09 2.90
N LYS A 47 -14.31 -6.59 4.07
CA LYS A 47 -13.42 -6.71 5.25
C LYS A 47 -12.20 -7.61 5.01
N PRO A 48 -12.31 -8.82 4.44
CA PRO A 48 -11.15 -9.68 4.17
C PRO A 48 -10.17 -9.01 3.21
N SER A 49 -10.68 -8.35 2.17
CA SER A 49 -9.87 -7.63 1.18
C SER A 49 -9.13 -6.46 1.83
N ALA A 50 -9.82 -5.64 2.64
CA ALA A 50 -9.23 -4.50 3.34
C ALA A 50 -8.14 -4.94 4.32
N ARG A 51 -8.39 -6.02 5.08
CA ARG A 51 -7.40 -6.63 5.97
C ARG A 51 -6.17 -7.10 5.22
N ARG A 52 -6.33 -7.71 4.03
CA ARG A 52 -5.20 -8.16 3.21
C ARG A 52 -4.31 -6.99 2.80
N VAL A 53 -4.90 -5.90 2.33
CA VAL A 53 -4.16 -4.67 1.95
C VAL A 53 -3.41 -4.09 3.14
N MET A 54 -4.09 -3.88 4.27
CA MET A 54 -3.46 -3.34 5.48
C MET A 54 -2.34 -4.24 6.02
N LYS A 55 -2.53 -5.57 5.99
CA LYS A 55 -1.52 -6.53 6.47
C LYS A 55 -0.30 -6.58 5.56
N ALA A 56 -0.47 -6.46 4.25
CA ALA A 56 0.63 -6.44 3.29
C ALA A 56 1.45 -5.16 3.39
N THR A 57 0.78 -4.01 3.34
CA THR A 57 1.42 -2.70 3.42
C THR A 57 2.19 -2.48 4.72
N ARG A 58 1.60 -2.89 5.86
CA ARG A 58 2.28 -2.85 7.17
C ARG A 58 3.54 -3.73 7.20
N ALA A 59 3.48 -4.92 6.62
CA ALA A 59 4.62 -5.84 6.64
C ALA A 59 5.76 -5.30 5.77
N ALA A 60 5.46 -4.85 4.56
CA ALA A 60 6.46 -4.25 3.67
C ALA A 60 7.13 -3.01 4.30
N ALA A 61 6.34 -2.13 4.94
CA ALA A 61 6.88 -0.95 5.62
C ALA A 61 7.79 -1.32 6.80
N ARG A 62 7.41 -2.37 7.56
CA ARG A 62 8.23 -2.86 8.68
C ARG A 62 9.56 -3.43 8.20
N ASP A 63 9.54 -4.20 7.12
CA ASP A 63 10.75 -4.84 6.60
C ASP A 63 11.71 -3.80 5.99
N LEU A 64 11.19 -2.79 5.29
CA LEU A 64 12.00 -1.65 4.84
C LEU A 64 12.61 -0.90 6.02
N LEU A 65 11.82 -0.61 7.07
CA LEU A 65 12.31 0.11 8.23
C LEU A 65 13.40 -0.65 8.98
N ALA A 66 13.27 -1.99 9.07
CA ALA A 66 14.30 -2.83 9.69
C ALA A 66 15.63 -2.71 8.95
N GLN A 67 15.57 -2.68 7.61
CA GLN A 67 16.74 -2.60 6.74
C GLN A 67 17.27 -1.18 6.57
N ALA A 68 16.50 -0.15 6.93
CA ALA A 68 16.88 1.26 6.72
C ALA A 68 18.17 1.68 7.44
N PHE A 69 18.53 0.99 8.51
CA PHE A 69 19.71 1.28 9.32
C PHE A 69 20.82 0.22 9.19
N GLU A 70 20.63 -0.77 8.32
CA GLU A 70 21.63 -1.81 8.06
C GLU A 70 22.67 -1.31 7.04
N ARG A 71 23.95 -1.68 7.24
CA ARG A 71 25.05 -1.29 6.34
C ARG A 71 25.35 -2.40 5.34
N GLU A 72 24.33 -2.84 4.61
CA GLU A 72 24.45 -3.87 3.59
C GLU A 72 24.17 -3.31 2.18
N PRO A 73 24.96 -3.72 1.17
CA PRO A 73 24.66 -3.40 -0.22
C PRO A 73 23.36 -4.09 -0.63
N ASN A 74 22.50 -3.38 -1.37
CA ASN A 74 21.21 -3.90 -1.87
C ASN A 74 20.19 -4.32 -0.78
N ARG A 75 20.34 -3.83 0.45
CA ARG A 75 19.47 -4.16 1.60
C ARG A 75 17.97 -4.05 1.31
N PHE A 76 17.57 -3.04 0.53
CA PHE A 76 16.16 -2.87 0.17
C PHE A 76 15.71 -3.75 -1.00
N ARG A 77 16.62 -4.15 -1.91
CA ARG A 77 16.30 -5.05 -3.03
C ARG A 77 15.80 -6.40 -2.52
N GLU A 78 16.40 -6.91 -1.45
CA GLU A 78 15.96 -8.15 -0.81
C GLU A 78 14.58 -8.00 -0.14
N VAL A 79 14.27 -6.84 0.42
CA VAL A 79 12.90 -6.54 0.89
C VAL A 79 11.92 -6.54 -0.28
N HIS A 80 12.27 -5.89 -1.40
CA HIS A 80 11.43 -5.84 -2.59
C HIS A 80 11.12 -7.26 -3.10
N ARG A 81 12.14 -8.10 -3.29
CA ARG A 81 11.98 -9.50 -3.72
C ARG A 81 11.06 -10.31 -2.80
N ARG A 82 11.23 -10.18 -1.48
CA ARG A 82 10.41 -10.92 -0.49
C ARG A 82 8.96 -10.44 -0.43
N GLN A 83 8.71 -9.14 -0.65
CA GLN A 83 7.40 -8.53 -0.42
C GLN A 83 6.57 -8.32 -1.70
N VAL A 84 7.19 -8.29 -2.89
CA VAL A 84 6.50 -7.94 -4.14
C VAL A 84 5.30 -8.86 -4.42
N ALA A 85 5.44 -10.18 -4.24
CA ALA A 85 4.33 -11.12 -4.45
C ALA A 85 3.17 -10.88 -3.47
N ARG A 86 3.46 -10.42 -2.25
CA ARG A 86 2.44 -10.09 -1.25
C ARG A 86 1.75 -8.76 -1.57
N LEU A 87 2.50 -7.78 -2.06
CA LEU A 87 1.96 -6.51 -2.54
C LEU A 87 1.09 -6.71 -3.79
N ALA A 88 1.48 -7.58 -4.72
CA ALA A 88 0.66 -7.93 -5.89
C ALA A 88 -0.73 -8.47 -5.49
N LYS A 89 -0.78 -9.44 -4.56
CA LYS A 89 -2.06 -9.95 -4.01
C LYS A 89 -2.86 -8.88 -3.26
N ALA A 90 -2.17 -7.91 -2.65
CA ALA A 90 -2.83 -6.76 -2.04
C ALA A 90 -3.41 -5.82 -3.12
N THR A 91 -2.71 -5.58 -4.22
CA THR A 91 -3.20 -4.80 -5.37
C THR A 91 -4.47 -5.41 -5.97
N GLU A 92 -4.53 -6.74 -6.13
CA GLU A 92 -5.75 -7.43 -6.55
C GLU A 92 -6.91 -7.20 -5.57
N SER A 93 -6.63 -7.23 -4.26
CA SER A 93 -7.64 -6.99 -3.23
C SER A 93 -8.10 -5.53 -3.20
N ALA A 94 -7.18 -4.60 -3.43
CA ALA A 94 -7.49 -3.18 -3.58
C ALA A 94 -8.34 -2.94 -4.84
N ALA A 95 -8.09 -3.65 -5.93
CA ALA A 95 -8.91 -3.56 -7.14
C ALA A 95 -10.35 -4.03 -6.89
N ARG A 96 -10.52 -5.14 -6.16
CA ARG A 96 -11.85 -5.61 -5.75
C ARG A 96 -12.58 -4.57 -4.89
N LEU A 97 -11.90 -3.96 -3.93
CA LEU A 97 -12.48 -2.91 -3.08
C LEU A 97 -12.86 -1.66 -3.86
N SER A 98 -12.02 -1.23 -4.80
CA SER A 98 -12.33 -0.14 -5.71
C SER A 98 -13.61 -0.44 -6.49
N ASN A 99 -13.71 -1.63 -7.10
CA ASN A 99 -14.92 -2.03 -7.84
C ASN A 99 -16.18 -2.05 -6.96
N LEU A 100 -16.07 -2.50 -5.71
CA LEU A 100 -17.19 -2.46 -4.75
C LEU A 100 -17.60 -1.03 -4.39
N GLU A 101 -16.64 -0.12 -4.18
CA GLU A 101 -16.92 1.32 -3.99
C GLU A 101 -17.63 1.90 -5.21
N TYR A 102 -17.14 1.61 -6.42
CA TYR A 102 -17.74 2.06 -7.67
C TYR A 102 -19.17 1.57 -7.88
N ALA A 103 -19.45 0.31 -7.52
CA ALA A 103 -20.79 -0.27 -7.62
C ALA A 103 -21.76 0.30 -6.58
N ALA A 104 -21.29 0.57 -5.36
CA ALA A 104 -22.10 1.07 -4.26
C ALA A 104 -22.46 2.57 -4.39
N PHE A 105 -21.60 3.39 -5.02
CA PHE A 105 -21.79 4.84 -5.09
C PHE A 105 -21.81 5.37 -6.54
N PRO A 106 -22.89 5.12 -7.31
CA PRO A 106 -22.94 5.53 -8.71
C PRO A 106 -23.01 7.06 -8.91
N GLN A 107 -23.49 7.87 -7.95
CA GLN A 107 -23.81 9.30 -8.15
C GLN A 107 -23.38 10.31 -7.06
N ILE A 108 -22.45 9.98 -6.15
CA ILE A 108 -22.05 10.91 -5.05
C ILE A 108 -20.63 11.46 -5.26
N ALA A 109 -20.41 12.74 -4.90
CA ALA A 109 -19.09 13.32 -4.72
C ALA A 109 -18.27 12.47 -3.73
N GLY A 110 -17.22 11.79 -4.20
CA GLY A 110 -16.47 10.79 -3.42
C GLY A 110 -16.30 9.44 -4.11
N LYS A 111 -16.84 9.26 -5.32
CA LYS A 111 -16.55 8.12 -6.19
C LYS A 111 -15.07 8.07 -6.58
N GLY A 112 -14.45 6.89 -6.52
CA GLY A 112 -13.07 6.67 -6.95
C GLY A 112 -12.00 7.15 -5.97
N VAL A 113 -12.38 7.55 -4.75
CA VAL A 113 -11.41 7.95 -3.73
C VAL A 113 -10.55 6.75 -3.34
N PHE A 114 -11.10 5.53 -3.32
CA PHE A 114 -10.33 4.32 -3.09
C PHE A 114 -9.30 4.07 -4.20
N ASP A 115 -9.67 4.31 -5.46
CA ASP A 115 -8.75 4.19 -6.59
C ASP A 115 -7.53 5.11 -6.41
N VAL A 116 -7.81 6.39 -6.15
CA VAL A 116 -6.79 7.45 -6.05
C VAL A 116 -5.89 7.27 -4.82
N ARG A 117 -6.45 6.93 -3.66
CA ARG A 117 -5.70 6.89 -2.40
C ARG A 117 -5.06 5.54 -2.10
N VAL A 118 -5.56 4.46 -2.69
CA VAL A 118 -5.14 3.08 -2.35
C VAL A 118 -4.68 2.34 -3.59
N LEU A 119 -5.56 2.11 -4.57
CA LEU A 119 -5.28 1.17 -5.66
C LEU A 119 -4.13 1.65 -6.54
N ARG A 120 -4.24 2.85 -7.10
CA ARG A 120 -3.23 3.40 -8.01
C ARG A 120 -1.87 3.53 -7.31
N PRO A 121 -1.78 4.10 -6.09
CA PRO A 121 -0.51 4.17 -5.39
C PRO A 121 0.13 2.81 -5.07
N LEU A 122 -0.70 1.82 -4.70
CA LEU A 122 -0.21 0.48 -4.41
C LEU A 122 0.26 -0.24 -5.67
N ARG A 123 -0.44 -0.05 -6.80
CA ARG A 123 -0.06 -0.61 -8.10
C ARG A 123 1.28 -0.06 -8.58
N GLU A 124 1.42 1.26 -8.62
CA GLU A 124 2.67 1.93 -9.03
C GLU A 124 3.86 1.50 -8.15
N LEU A 125 3.64 1.40 -6.83
CA LEU A 125 4.67 0.91 -5.90
C LEU A 125 5.07 -0.53 -6.22
N THR A 126 4.08 -1.40 -6.44
CA THR A 126 4.30 -2.82 -6.71
C THR A 126 5.05 -3.02 -8.03
N GLU A 127 4.65 -2.31 -9.10
CA GLU A 127 5.29 -2.38 -10.41
C GLU A 127 6.75 -1.92 -10.34
N ARG A 128 7.02 -0.80 -9.65
CA ARG A 128 8.40 -0.34 -9.44
C ARG A 128 9.23 -1.36 -8.68
N TRP A 129 8.71 -1.92 -7.59
CA TRP A 129 9.43 -2.95 -6.82
C TRP A 129 9.66 -4.22 -7.61
N GLN A 130 8.72 -4.58 -8.50
CA GLN A 130 8.87 -5.72 -9.38
C GLN A 130 10.01 -5.51 -10.37
N ALA A 131 10.12 -4.32 -10.99
CA ALA A 131 11.26 -3.99 -11.84
C ALA A 131 12.60 -4.12 -11.09
N THR A 132 12.70 -3.53 -9.89
CA THR A 132 13.94 -3.59 -9.09
C THR A 132 14.28 -4.99 -8.56
N ALA A 133 13.28 -5.86 -8.42
CA ALA A 133 13.48 -7.23 -7.95
C ALA A 133 14.07 -8.14 -9.02
N HIS A 134 13.82 -7.85 -10.31
CA HIS A 134 14.28 -8.63 -11.46
C HIS A 134 15.62 -8.16 -12.04
N ASP A 135 16.07 -6.95 -11.69
CA ASP A 135 17.43 -6.43 -11.90
C ASP A 135 18.45 -6.97 -10.87
#